data_AF-A0A7Y1YMX9-F1
#
_entry.id   AF-A0A7Y1YMX9-F1
#
_cell.length_a   1.000
_cell.length_b   1.000
_cell.length_c   1.000
_cell.angle_alpha   90.00
_cell.angle_beta   90.00
_cell.angle_gamma   90.00
#
_symmetry.space_group_name_H-M   'P 1'
#
loop_
_entity.id
_entity.type
_entity.pdbx_description
1 polymer ?
#
loop_
_entity_poly.entity_id
_entity_poly.type
_entity_poly.pdbx_seq_one_letter_code
_entity_poly.pdbx_strand_id
1 'polypeptide(L)'
;MDSTALGLNNGTSWFNAFTKLQDALNNASACDTIFVAKGTYYPDEGIGMVNDDRGASFNISDSVVVLGGFPSGGGPRDRMANLTLLSGAIGPMADTSDNSYQVVRMEDVSALTQLDGFTISFGNANGTGRT
;
A
#
# COMPACT_ATOMS: atom_id res chain seq x y z
N MET A 1 -4.66 -2.11 -8.57
CA MET A 1 -5.43 -1.11 -7.84
C MET A 1 -5.09 0.28 -8.36
N ASP A 2 -6.03 1.21 -8.26
CA ASP A 2 -5.91 2.60 -8.72
C ASP A 2 -6.84 3.46 -7.87
N SER A 3 -6.29 4.45 -7.17
CA SER A 3 -7.05 5.32 -6.25
C SER A 3 -8.05 6.22 -6.98
N THR A 4 -7.94 6.32 -8.31
CA THR A 4 -8.81 7.12 -9.17
C THR A 4 -9.84 6.29 -9.93
N ALA A 5 -9.86 4.96 -9.73
CA ALA A 5 -10.83 4.07 -10.37
C ALA A 5 -12.27 4.36 -9.90
N LEU A 6 -13.23 4.21 -10.83
CA LEU A 6 -14.64 4.56 -10.64
C LEU A 6 -15.58 3.35 -10.77
N GLY A 7 -15.04 2.17 -11.08
CA GLY A 7 -15.82 0.95 -11.30
C GLY A 7 -16.18 0.22 -10.01
N LEU A 8 -16.27 -1.10 -10.10
CA LEU A 8 -16.83 -1.94 -9.04
C LEU A 8 -15.95 -2.16 -7.80
N ASN A 9 -14.75 -1.58 -7.75
CA ASN A 9 -13.81 -1.72 -6.63
C ASN A 9 -13.52 -3.19 -6.25
N ASN A 10 -13.23 -4.04 -7.24
CA ASN A 10 -13.07 -5.49 -7.05
C ASN A 10 -11.79 -6.07 -7.65
N GLY A 11 -10.91 -5.23 -8.22
CA GLY A 11 -9.60 -5.66 -8.73
C GLY A 11 -9.61 -6.41 -10.06
N THR A 12 -10.77 -6.64 -10.69
CA THR A 12 -10.87 -7.45 -11.93
C THR A 12 -10.32 -6.77 -13.19
N SER A 13 -10.17 -5.44 -13.17
CA SER A 13 -9.61 -4.64 -14.26
C SER A 13 -9.13 -3.30 -13.72
N TRP A 14 -8.45 -2.49 -14.54
CA TRP A 14 -8.08 -1.12 -14.15
C TRP A 14 -9.30 -0.23 -13.88
N PHE A 15 -10.39 -0.40 -14.65
CA PHE A 15 -11.63 0.33 -14.40
C PHE A 15 -12.30 -0.09 -13.10
N ASN A 16 -12.28 -1.39 -12.79
CA ASN A 16 -12.84 -1.96 -11.55
C ASN A 16 -11.78 -2.12 -10.44
N ALA A 17 -10.66 -1.41 -10.53
CA ALA A 17 -9.54 -1.58 -9.63
C ALA A 17 -9.95 -1.21 -8.20
N PHE A 18 -9.31 -1.85 -7.20
CA PHE A 18 -9.46 -1.37 -5.83
C PHE A 18 -8.96 0.08 -5.71
N THR A 19 -9.66 0.92 -4.95
CA THR A 19 -9.27 2.33 -4.74
C THR A 19 -8.36 2.51 -3.53
N LYS A 20 -8.41 1.59 -2.57
CA LYS A 20 -7.50 1.54 -1.42
C LYS A 20 -6.56 0.33 -1.52
N LEU A 21 -5.28 0.52 -1.16
CA LEU A 21 -4.29 -0.56 -1.21
C LEU A 21 -4.62 -1.66 -0.20
N GLN A 22 -5.10 -1.29 0.98
CA GLN A 22 -5.41 -2.25 2.04
C GLN A 22 -6.52 -3.22 1.61
N ASP A 23 -7.52 -2.74 0.87
CA ASP A 23 -8.57 -3.60 0.30
C ASP A 23 -7.99 -4.62 -0.69
N ALA A 24 -7.06 -4.20 -1.53
CA ALA A 24 -6.39 -5.09 -2.48
C ALA A 24 -5.54 -6.15 -1.74
N LEU A 25 -4.80 -5.75 -0.70
CA LEU A 25 -3.99 -6.65 0.12
C LEU A 25 -4.86 -7.66 0.88
N ASN A 26 -5.99 -7.22 1.44
CA ASN A 26 -6.92 -8.08 2.17
C ASN A 26 -7.61 -9.12 1.26
N ASN A 27 -7.72 -8.85 -0.04
CA ASN A 27 -8.30 -9.77 -1.03
C ASN A 27 -7.25 -10.63 -1.74
N ALA A 28 -5.96 -10.33 -1.60
CA ALA A 28 -4.90 -11.08 -2.27
C ALA A 28 -4.62 -12.42 -1.58
N SER A 29 -4.39 -13.44 -2.39
CA SER A 29 -3.95 -14.76 -1.98
C SER A 29 -2.50 -15.01 -2.36
N ALA A 30 -1.90 -16.07 -1.81
CA ALA A 30 -0.55 -16.48 -2.18
C ALA A 30 -0.41 -16.62 -3.71
N CYS A 31 0.71 -16.15 -4.24
CA CYS A 31 1.04 -16.06 -5.66
C CYS A 31 0.28 -14.99 -6.47
N ASP A 32 -0.59 -14.19 -5.85
CA ASP A 32 -1.20 -13.05 -6.52
C ASP A 32 -0.20 -11.92 -6.75
N THR A 33 -0.44 -11.17 -7.83
CA THR A 33 0.29 -9.94 -8.13
C THR A 33 -0.65 -8.74 -8.13
N ILE A 34 -0.34 -7.75 -7.30
CA ILE A 34 -1.05 -6.49 -7.20
C ILE A 34 -0.26 -5.42 -7.97
N PHE A 35 -0.81 -4.97 -9.10
CA PHE A 35 -0.28 -3.80 -9.82
C PHE A 35 -0.86 -2.51 -9.21
N VAL A 36 -0.01 -1.52 -8.98
CA VAL A 36 -0.38 -0.28 -8.27
C VAL A 36 -0.14 0.94 -9.14
N ALA A 37 -1.20 1.72 -9.37
CA ALA A 37 -1.10 3.00 -10.05
C ALA A 37 -0.29 4.04 -9.24
N LYS A 38 0.17 5.10 -9.91
CA LYS A 38 0.76 6.27 -9.27
C LYS A 38 -0.23 6.89 -8.29
N GLY A 39 0.30 7.43 -7.20
CA GLY A 39 -0.51 8.03 -6.15
C GLY A 39 0.11 7.86 -4.77
N THR A 40 -0.58 8.40 -3.78
CA THR A 40 -0.25 8.25 -2.36
C THR A 40 -1.28 7.34 -1.72
N TYR A 41 -0.81 6.36 -0.95
CA TYR A 41 -1.63 5.37 -0.28
C TYR A 41 -1.28 5.37 1.21
N TYR A 42 -2.32 5.31 2.05
CA TYR A 42 -2.21 5.32 3.51
C TYR A 42 -2.71 3.99 4.08
N PRO A 43 -2.03 3.42 5.09
CA PRO A 43 -2.32 2.08 5.60
C PRO A 43 -3.60 2.02 6.43
N ASP A 44 -4.11 3.15 6.91
CA ASP A 44 -5.35 3.27 7.70
C ASP A 44 -6.59 3.48 6.83
N GLU A 45 -6.45 3.48 5.50
CA GLU A 45 -7.56 3.60 4.56
C GLU A 45 -7.99 2.25 3.99
N GLY A 46 -9.27 1.93 4.13
CA GLY A 46 -9.86 0.72 3.55
C GLY A 46 -11.06 0.20 4.35
N ILE A 47 -11.70 -0.84 3.85
CA ILE A 47 -12.77 -1.54 4.54
C ILE A 47 -12.18 -2.22 5.78
N GLY A 48 -12.74 -1.89 6.95
CA GLY A 48 -12.31 -2.46 8.23
C GLY A 48 -11.07 -1.80 8.82
N MET A 49 -10.56 -0.72 8.23
CA MET A 49 -9.52 0.10 8.83
C MET A 49 -10.11 1.19 9.73
N VAL A 50 -9.32 1.63 10.71
CA VAL A 50 -9.65 2.72 11.61
C VAL A 50 -8.76 3.90 11.24
N ASN A 51 -9.37 5.03 10.86
CA ASN A 51 -8.63 6.25 10.56
C ASN A 51 -7.76 6.70 11.73
N ASP A 52 -6.61 7.29 11.42
CA ASP A 52 -5.63 7.80 12.40
C ASP A 52 -5.04 6.71 13.32
N ASP A 53 -5.22 5.41 13.01
CA ASP A 53 -4.62 4.33 13.78
C ASP A 53 -3.12 4.19 13.46
N ARG A 54 -2.29 4.62 14.41
CA ARG A 54 -0.83 4.51 14.33
C ARG A 54 -0.33 3.07 14.18
N GLY A 55 -1.14 2.09 14.59
CA GLY A 55 -0.86 0.67 14.42
C GLY A 55 -1.09 0.14 13.00
N ALA A 56 -1.74 0.91 12.13
CA ALA A 56 -2.01 0.51 10.76
C ALA A 56 -0.71 0.42 9.94
N SER A 57 -0.60 -0.66 9.16
CA SER A 57 0.52 -0.93 8.25
C SER A 57 0.01 -1.66 7.01
N PHE A 58 0.66 -1.45 5.87
CA PHE A 58 0.47 -2.31 4.71
C PHE A 58 1.09 -3.68 4.99
N ASN A 59 0.25 -4.63 5.40
CA ASN A 59 0.63 -6.01 5.64
C ASN A 59 0.66 -6.76 4.30
N ILE A 60 1.85 -7.18 3.87
CA ILE A 60 2.02 -7.95 2.64
C ILE A 60 2.23 -9.41 3.02
N SER A 61 1.23 -10.24 2.70
CA SER A 61 1.23 -11.67 2.98
C SER A 61 2.34 -12.42 2.24
N ASP A 62 2.65 -13.62 2.75
CA ASP A 62 3.59 -14.52 2.08
C ASP A 62 3.16 -14.79 0.62
N SER A 63 4.17 -14.86 -0.25
CA SER A 63 4.05 -15.14 -1.68
C SER A 63 3.22 -14.12 -2.48
N VAL A 64 2.92 -12.94 -1.93
CA VAL A 64 2.25 -11.85 -2.67
C VAL A 64 3.28 -10.90 -3.27
N VAL A 65 3.08 -10.56 -4.54
CA VAL A 65 3.90 -9.57 -5.26
C VAL A 65 3.13 -8.26 -5.40
N VAL A 66 3.73 -7.14 -5.00
CA VAL A 66 3.13 -5.81 -5.08
C VAL A 66 4.05 -4.89 -5.87
N LEU A 67 3.54 -4.35 -6.99
CA LEU A 67 4.34 -3.58 -7.95
C LEU A 67 3.75 -2.18 -8.18
N GLY A 68 4.47 -1.15 -7.73
CA GLY A 68 4.22 0.26 -8.01
C GLY A 68 4.84 0.72 -9.33
N GLY A 69 4.44 1.89 -9.82
CA GLY A 69 4.95 2.43 -11.08
C GLY A 69 4.00 2.36 -12.28
N PHE A 70 2.71 2.10 -12.09
CA PHE A 70 1.74 2.09 -13.20
C PHE A 70 1.06 3.46 -13.36
N PRO A 71 0.69 3.90 -14.57
CA PRO A 71 -0.15 5.08 -14.72
C PRO A 71 -1.58 4.81 -14.24
N SER A 72 -2.32 5.85 -13.86
CA SER A 72 -3.76 5.77 -13.62
C SER A 72 -4.49 5.26 -14.86
N GLY A 73 -5.47 4.38 -14.68
CA GLY A 73 -6.16 3.66 -15.76
C GLY A 73 -5.38 2.47 -16.35
N GLY A 74 -4.16 2.23 -15.88
CA GLY A 74 -3.32 1.13 -16.33
C GLY A 74 -2.48 1.44 -17.57
N GLY A 75 -1.49 0.59 -17.83
CA GLY A 75 -0.54 0.78 -18.93
C GLY A 75 0.83 0.19 -18.62
N PRO A 76 1.86 0.53 -19.43
CA PRO A 76 3.22 0.08 -19.16
C PRO A 76 3.76 0.68 -17.87
N ARG A 77 4.52 -0.12 -17.14
CA ARG A 77 5.15 0.27 -15.87
C ARG A 77 6.35 1.18 -16.12
N ASP A 78 6.40 2.29 -15.41
CA ASP A 78 7.53 3.22 -15.36
C ASP A 78 7.67 3.77 -13.93
N ARG A 79 8.66 3.28 -13.19
CA ARG A 79 8.89 3.62 -11.78
C ARG A 79 9.34 5.07 -11.58
N MET A 80 9.87 5.72 -12.62
CA MET A 80 10.35 7.10 -12.54
C MET A 80 9.23 8.09 -12.89
N ALA A 81 8.43 7.77 -13.91
CA ALA A 81 7.34 8.63 -14.35
C ALA A 81 6.07 8.49 -13.50
N ASN A 82 5.81 7.30 -12.95
CA ASN A 82 4.59 6.98 -12.20
C ASN A 82 4.91 6.74 -10.73
N LEU A 83 5.25 7.80 -10.00
CA LEU A 83 5.62 7.67 -8.59
C LEU A 83 4.46 7.12 -7.75
N THR A 84 4.78 6.07 -6.99
CA THR A 84 3.85 5.44 -6.04
C THR A 84 4.42 5.58 -4.63
N LEU A 85 3.66 6.24 -3.76
CA LEU A 85 4.06 6.56 -2.39
C LEU A 85 3.22 5.75 -1.39
N LEU A 86 3.88 4.99 -0.52
CA LEU A 86 3.29 4.43 0.69
C LEU A 86 3.62 5.37 1.84
N SER A 87 2.59 5.99 2.41
CA SER A 87 2.74 7.07 3.40
C SER A 87 2.17 6.64 4.74
N GLY A 88 2.96 6.78 5.81
CA GLY A 88 2.47 6.67 7.19
C GLY A 88 1.90 7.96 7.77
N ALA A 89 1.81 9.05 7.00
CA ALA A 89 1.21 10.32 7.45
C ALA A 89 -0.32 10.23 7.47
N ILE A 90 -0.84 9.52 8.47
CA ILE A 90 -2.26 9.14 8.57
C ILE A 90 -3.14 10.24 9.20
N GLY A 91 -2.56 11.18 9.94
CA GLY A 91 -3.24 12.39 10.41
C GLY A 91 -2.72 13.68 9.75
N PRO A 92 -2.87 14.86 10.38
CA PRO A 92 -2.45 16.12 9.79
C PRO A 92 -0.96 16.15 9.41
N MET A 93 -0.63 16.39 8.14
CA MET A 93 0.75 16.34 7.61
C MET A 93 1.84 17.12 8.38
N ALA A 94 1.47 18.14 9.16
CA ALA A 94 2.41 18.94 9.95
C ALA A 94 2.74 18.31 11.30
N ASP A 95 1.90 17.39 11.77
CA ASP A 95 2.18 16.53 12.91
C ASP A 95 2.79 15.23 12.39
N THR A 96 3.78 14.73 13.12
CA THR A 96 4.39 13.42 12.83
C THR A 96 4.21 12.46 13.98
N SER A 97 3.68 12.93 15.12
CA SER A 97 3.44 12.14 16.33
C SER A 97 2.27 11.18 16.20
N ASP A 98 1.45 11.36 15.17
CA ASP A 98 0.33 10.54 14.73
C ASP A 98 0.68 9.60 13.56
N ASN A 99 1.85 9.76 12.94
CA ASN A 99 2.27 8.88 11.86
C ASN A 99 2.29 7.39 12.28
N SER A 100 1.99 6.49 11.35
CA SER A 100 2.07 5.04 11.53
C SER A 100 3.44 4.63 12.08
N TYR A 101 3.48 3.69 13.02
CA TYR A 101 4.74 3.17 13.55
C TYR A 101 5.56 2.48 12.45
N GLN A 102 4.89 1.70 11.62
CA GLN A 102 5.45 0.97 10.49
C GLN A 102 4.54 1.22 9.29
N VAL A 103 5.11 1.62 8.16
CA VAL A 103 4.31 1.85 6.93
C VAL A 103 4.03 0.52 6.23
N VAL A 104 5.01 -0.37 6.21
CA VAL A 104 4.94 -1.69 5.57
C VAL A 104 5.40 -2.74 6.58
N ARG A 105 4.68 -3.86 6.61
CA ARG A 105 5.07 -5.05 7.39
C ARG A 105 5.05 -6.28 6.48
N MET A 106 6.16 -7.01 6.52
CA MET A 106 6.32 -8.33 5.93
C MET A 106 6.89 -9.21 7.03
N GLU A 107 6.11 -10.18 7.51
CA GLU A 107 6.49 -11.04 8.62
C GLU A 107 6.34 -12.49 8.17
N ASP A 108 7.36 -13.31 8.44
CA ASP A 108 7.43 -14.72 8.06
C ASP A 108 7.13 -14.99 6.57
N VAL A 109 7.63 -14.13 5.70
CA VAL A 109 7.46 -14.24 4.24
C VAL A 109 8.64 -14.94 3.55
N SER A 110 8.34 -15.66 2.48
CA SER A 110 9.29 -16.34 1.61
C SER A 110 9.89 -15.39 0.56
N ALA A 111 10.88 -15.89 -0.18
CA ALA A 111 11.49 -15.16 -1.30
C ALA A 111 10.54 -14.89 -2.48
N LEU A 112 9.31 -15.43 -2.45
CA LEU A 112 8.27 -15.15 -3.44
C LEU A 112 7.53 -13.83 -3.16
N THR A 113 7.59 -13.32 -1.92
CA THR A 113 7.03 -12.01 -1.60
C THR A 113 7.92 -10.90 -2.14
N GLN A 114 7.32 -9.94 -2.85
CA GLN A 114 8.03 -8.82 -3.42
C GLN A 114 7.26 -7.51 -3.25
N LEU A 115 7.98 -6.45 -2.91
CA LEU A 115 7.52 -5.07 -3.00
C LEU A 115 8.51 -4.27 -3.84
N ASP A 116 8.07 -3.73 -4.97
CA ASP A 116 8.96 -3.02 -5.89
C ASP A 116 8.27 -1.81 -6.53
N GLY A 117 9.03 -0.73 -6.72
CA GLY A 117 8.55 0.50 -7.36
C GLY A 117 7.80 1.45 -6.45
N PHE A 118 8.15 1.48 -5.16
CA PHE A 118 7.53 2.36 -4.16
C PHE A 118 8.56 3.26 -3.51
N THR A 119 8.15 4.50 -3.24
CA THR A 119 8.73 5.30 -2.17
C THR A 119 7.95 5.00 -0.90
N ILE A 120 8.64 4.71 0.21
CA ILE A 120 8.03 4.44 1.51
C ILE A 120 8.50 5.54 2.46
N SER A 121 7.59 6.27 3.08
CA SER A 121 7.95 7.43 3.92
C SER A 121 6.95 7.69 5.03
N PHE A 122 7.31 8.60 5.94
CA PHE A 122 6.47 9.07 7.03
C PHE A 122 6.06 7.99 8.03
N GLY A 123 6.92 6.98 8.27
CA GLY A 123 6.80 6.13 9.45
C GLY A 123 7.44 6.79 10.69
N ASN A 124 6.86 6.59 11.88
CA ASN A 124 7.39 7.11 13.13
C ASN A 124 7.35 6.06 14.26
N ALA A 125 8.27 5.10 14.21
CA ALA A 125 8.45 4.09 15.26
C ALA A 125 9.03 4.72 16.54
N ASN A 126 8.37 4.52 17.68
CA ASN A 126 8.78 5.04 19.00
C ASN A 126 9.04 3.94 20.04
N GLY A 127 9.12 2.68 19.61
CA GLY A 127 9.43 1.54 20.48
C GLY A 127 10.93 1.43 20.78
N THR A 128 11.27 0.91 21.97
CA THR A 128 12.64 0.50 22.29
C THR A 128 12.96 -0.76 21.48
N GLY A 129 13.71 -0.64 20.38
CA GLY A 129 13.93 -1.73 19.43
C GLY A 129 14.27 -3.07 20.10
N ARG A 130 13.61 -4.16 19.66
CA ARG A 130 14.02 -5.52 20.00
C ARG A 130 15.17 -5.90 19.07
N THR A 131 16.34 -6.11 19.65
CA THR A 131 17.53 -6.67 18.99
C THR A 131 17.40 -8.17 18.78
#